data_AF-G0N2T9-F1
#
_entry.id   AF-G0N2T9-F1
#
_cell.length_a   1.000
_cell.length_b   1.000
_cell.length_c   1.000
_cell.angle_alpha   90.00
_cell.angle_beta   90.00
_cell.angle_gamma   90.00
#
_symmetry.space_group_name_H-M   'P 1'
#
loop_
_entity.id
_entity.type
_entity.pdbx_description
1 polymer ?
#
loop_
_entity_poly.entity_id
_entity_poly.type
_entity_poly.pdbx_seq_one_letter_code
_entity_poly.pdbx_strand_id
1 'polypeptide(L)'
;MSFPSLRLPLVVLSIIFNCMRPEEIIRFSFLSKRCYTLTKTLKKKPKRGLDIMFCSYASIEFLDSFSTRFEVSEFSDIPEDAQLEFLVIGGTLPCFVSMNRKRDGMDLYCQYDRFDGLTALLKYIIDFYELPIENISIGADKHTKDPKRALDWVFSQQEALNECYFDCDRSSDEELQYLFDRIGNRVEKFLGVLMTSNVGENFRYTFSNEDETERRFTFSYELTRYDGTIASVLLGNRSFCMCVWPDFDGKLYPVQELEE
;
A
#
# COMPACT_ATOMS: atom_id res chain seq x y z
N MET A 1 29.22 -19.80 15.00
CA MET A 1 28.62 -21.16 14.94
C MET A 1 27.95 -21.34 13.58
N SER A 2 28.05 -22.51 12.94
CA SER A 2 27.41 -22.76 11.65
C SER A 2 26.01 -23.33 11.89
N PHE A 3 24.98 -22.69 11.33
CA PHE A 3 23.60 -23.20 11.37
C PHE A 3 23.55 -24.59 10.71
N PRO A 4 23.10 -25.66 11.40
CA PRO A 4 23.14 -27.02 10.87
C PRO A 4 22.33 -27.20 9.57
N SER A 5 21.23 -26.46 9.42
CA SER A 5 20.37 -26.52 8.23
C SER A 5 21.08 -26.06 6.95
N LEU A 6 22.05 -25.15 7.03
CA LEU A 6 22.81 -24.66 5.87
C LEU A 6 23.83 -25.66 5.31
N ARG A 7 23.95 -26.84 5.93
CA ARG A 7 24.78 -27.96 5.46
C ARG A 7 23.98 -29.02 4.69
N LEU A 8 22.66 -28.89 4.64
CA LEU A 8 21.81 -29.80 3.88
C LEU A 8 22.13 -29.69 2.37
N PRO A 9 21.95 -30.78 1.59
CA PRO A 9 22.06 -30.71 0.14
C PRO A 9 21.12 -29.65 -0.44
N LEU A 10 21.52 -28.98 -1.53
CA LEU A 10 20.74 -27.92 -2.18
C LEU A 10 19.31 -28.37 -2.55
N VAL A 11 19.15 -29.63 -2.96
CA VAL A 11 17.83 -30.22 -3.28
C VAL A 11 16.92 -30.29 -2.05
N VAL A 12 17.46 -30.60 -0.87
CA VAL A 12 16.68 -30.62 0.37
C VAL A 12 16.31 -29.19 0.78
N LEU A 13 17.25 -28.26 0.63
CA LEU A 13 17.01 -26.84 0.92
C LEU A 13 15.95 -26.23 0.01
N SER A 14 15.94 -26.55 -1.28
CA SER A 14 14.92 -26.05 -2.20
C SER A 14 13.53 -26.58 -1.83
N ILE A 15 13.40 -27.84 -1.43
CA ILE A 15 12.14 -28.40 -0.93
C ILE A 15 11.68 -27.63 0.31
N ILE A 16 12.58 -27.41 1.28
CA ILE A 16 12.27 -26.66 2.50
C ILE A 16 11.79 -25.24 2.17
N PHE A 17 12.53 -24.50 1.34
CA PHE A 17 12.16 -23.13 0.99
C PHE A 17 10.89 -23.06 0.14
N ASN A 18 10.59 -24.07 -0.67
CA ASN A 18 9.32 -24.14 -1.41
C ASN A 18 8.11 -24.40 -0.50
N CYS A 19 8.33 -24.92 0.70
CA CYS A 19 7.28 -25.10 1.72
C CYS A 19 7.12 -23.88 2.64
N MET A 20 8.05 -22.92 2.59
CA MET A 20 7.98 -21.69 3.39
C MET A 20 7.17 -20.62 2.67
N ARG A 21 6.52 -19.76 3.47
CA ARG A 21 5.86 -18.55 2.98
C ARG A 21 6.90 -17.46 2.64
N PRO A 22 6.56 -16.52 1.75
CA PRO A 22 7.51 -15.49 1.32
C PRO A 22 8.16 -14.71 2.48
N GLU A 23 7.39 -14.40 3.51
CA GLU A 23 7.84 -13.64 4.67
C GLU A 23 8.78 -14.45 5.55
N GLU A 24 8.55 -15.75 5.67
CA GLU A 24 9.44 -16.67 6.39
C GLU A 24 10.80 -16.77 5.69
N ILE A 25 10.79 -16.82 4.35
CA ILE A 25 12.01 -16.83 3.54
C ILE A 25 12.80 -15.52 3.70
N ILE A 26 12.11 -14.37 3.73
CA ILE A 26 12.73 -13.05 4.00
C ILE A 26 13.30 -12.97 5.42
N ARG A 27 12.55 -13.43 6.43
CA ARG A 27 13.07 -13.51 7.80
C ARG A 27 14.32 -14.39 7.87
N PHE A 28 14.32 -15.51 7.17
CA PHE A 28 15.48 -16.38 7.08
C PHE A 28 16.65 -15.72 6.35
N SER A 29 16.39 -14.89 5.32
CA SER A 29 17.43 -14.19 4.58
C SER A 29 18.16 -13.14 5.43
N PHE A 30 17.54 -12.64 6.50
CA PHE A 30 18.18 -11.70 7.43
C PHE A 30 19.29 -12.31 8.28
N LEU A 31 19.31 -13.62 8.48
CA LEU A 31 20.24 -14.28 9.41
C LEU A 31 21.72 -14.13 9.01
N SER A 32 22.01 -14.07 7.70
CA SER A 32 23.36 -13.82 7.18
C SER A 32 23.36 -13.56 5.68
N LYS A 33 24.45 -13.00 5.15
CA LYS A 33 24.68 -12.89 3.70
C LYS A 33 24.57 -14.25 2.99
N ARG A 34 25.03 -15.33 3.62
CA ARG A 34 24.91 -16.69 3.07
C ARG A 34 23.46 -17.14 3.01
N CYS A 35 22.66 -16.88 4.06
CA CYS A 35 21.24 -17.20 4.05
C CYS A 35 20.54 -16.43 2.93
N TYR A 36 20.79 -15.12 2.83
CA TYR A 36 20.26 -14.29 1.76
C TYR A 36 20.60 -14.84 0.37
N THR A 37 21.87 -15.13 0.08
CA THR A 37 22.24 -15.67 -1.24
C THR A 37 21.55 -16.99 -1.51
N LEU A 38 21.56 -17.90 -0.54
CA LEU A 38 20.98 -19.23 -0.68
C LEU A 38 19.47 -19.17 -0.91
N THR A 39 18.73 -18.41 -0.10
CA THR A 39 17.29 -18.27 -0.26
C THR A 39 16.96 -17.48 -1.52
N LYS A 40 17.70 -16.42 -1.87
CA LYS A 40 17.49 -15.67 -3.12
C LYS A 40 17.58 -16.56 -4.35
N THR A 41 18.49 -17.54 -4.35
CA THR A 41 18.66 -18.50 -5.45
C THR A 41 17.59 -19.60 -5.48
N LEU A 42 17.15 -20.09 -4.31
CA LEU A 42 16.29 -21.28 -4.21
C LEU A 42 14.81 -20.97 -3.95
N LYS A 43 14.46 -19.71 -3.71
CA LYS A 43 13.10 -19.27 -3.38
C LYS A 43 12.10 -19.62 -4.48
N LYS A 44 10.86 -19.88 -4.05
CA LYS A 44 9.69 -19.71 -4.90
C LYS A 44 9.34 -18.23 -4.97
N LYS A 45 9.11 -17.69 -6.18
CA LYS A 45 8.65 -16.32 -6.36
C LYS A 45 7.14 -16.24 -6.04
N PRO A 46 6.70 -15.23 -5.26
CA PRO A 46 5.29 -14.89 -5.13
C PRO A 46 4.65 -14.63 -6.49
N LYS A 47 3.36 -14.96 -6.61
CA LYS A 47 2.54 -14.72 -7.80
C LYS A 47 2.07 -13.27 -7.88
N ARG A 48 1.84 -12.63 -6.74
CA ARG A 48 1.44 -11.22 -6.63
C ARG A 48 2.54 -10.37 -6.01
N GLY A 49 2.42 -9.08 -6.23
CA GLY A 49 3.33 -8.06 -5.72
C GLY A 49 3.08 -7.72 -4.25
N LEU A 50 3.57 -6.54 -3.89
CA LEU A 50 3.59 -6.04 -2.52
C LEU A 50 2.40 -5.10 -2.28
N ASP A 51 1.86 -5.17 -1.06
CA ASP A 51 0.96 -4.16 -0.51
C ASP A 51 1.71 -3.35 0.54
N ILE A 52 1.58 -2.03 0.48
CA ILE A 52 2.24 -1.09 1.37
C ILE A 52 1.20 -0.29 2.12
N MET A 53 1.34 -0.21 3.43
CA MET A 53 0.52 0.67 4.26
C MET A 53 1.37 1.77 4.90
N PHE A 54 0.88 3.01 4.85
CA PHE A 54 1.39 4.20 5.52
C PHE A 54 0.22 4.98 6.10
N CYS A 55 -0.38 4.48 7.18
CA CYS A 55 -1.50 5.14 7.88
C CYS A 55 -1.13 5.28 9.37
N SER A 56 -1.98 4.80 10.28
CA SER A 56 -1.66 4.68 11.72
C SER A 56 -0.39 3.86 12.01
N TYR A 57 -0.04 2.92 11.13
CA TYR A 57 1.21 2.15 11.13
C TYR A 57 1.83 2.12 9.72
N ALA A 58 3.10 1.72 9.63
CA ALA A 58 3.79 1.50 8.37
C ALA A 58 4.06 0.00 8.20
N SER A 59 3.66 -0.61 7.07
CA SER A 59 3.86 -2.04 6.87
C SER A 59 4.00 -2.48 5.42
N ILE A 60 4.57 -3.68 5.24
CA ILE A 60 4.70 -4.39 3.97
C ILE A 60 4.01 -5.74 4.11
N GLU A 61 3.17 -6.08 3.15
CA GLU A 61 2.49 -7.37 3.04
C GLU A 61 2.69 -7.95 1.64
N PHE A 62 2.69 -9.28 1.54
CA PHE A 62 2.62 -9.97 0.25
C PHE A 62 1.16 -10.28 -0.05
N LEU A 63 0.68 -9.89 -1.23
CA LEU A 63 -0.74 -10.08 -1.60
C LEU A 63 -1.16 -11.55 -1.75
N ASP A 64 -0.21 -12.48 -1.75
CA ASP A 64 -0.46 -13.93 -1.71
C ASP A 64 -0.64 -14.49 -0.29
N SER A 65 -0.56 -13.64 0.73
CA SER A 65 -0.51 -14.01 2.14
C SER A 65 -1.54 -13.24 2.94
N PHE A 66 -2.46 -13.95 3.60
CA PHE A 66 -3.61 -13.34 4.28
C PHE A 66 -3.34 -12.92 5.72
N SER A 67 -2.10 -13.00 6.21
CA SER A 67 -1.84 -12.81 7.65
C SER A 67 -0.53 -12.15 8.00
N THR A 68 0.51 -12.29 7.17
CA THR A 68 1.86 -12.02 7.64
C THR A 68 2.40 -10.70 7.11
N ARG A 69 2.69 -9.75 8.03
CA ARG A 69 3.22 -8.42 7.70
C ARG A 69 4.57 -8.15 8.35
N PHE A 70 5.34 -7.28 7.71
CA PHE A 70 6.45 -6.57 8.33
C PHE A 70 5.95 -5.19 8.74
N GLU A 71 5.90 -4.91 10.04
CA GLU A 71 5.46 -3.62 10.56
C GLU A 71 6.69 -2.82 10.98
N VAL A 72 6.80 -1.58 10.52
CA VAL A 72 7.92 -0.69 10.83
C VAL A 72 7.44 0.45 11.70
N SER A 73 8.10 0.60 12.84
CA SER A 73 7.83 1.60 13.87
C SER A 73 9.11 2.33 14.24
N GLU A 74 8.95 3.44 14.97
CA GLU A 74 10.07 4.22 15.50
C GLU A 74 10.54 3.63 16.82
N PHE A 75 11.76 3.97 17.25
CA PHE A 75 12.27 3.53 18.56
C PHE A 75 11.41 4.01 19.74
N SER A 76 10.76 5.16 19.61
CA SER A 76 9.81 5.70 20.61
C SER A 76 8.58 4.81 20.78
N ASP A 77 8.26 3.96 19.82
CA ASP A 77 7.11 3.06 19.86
C ASP A 77 7.44 1.70 20.51
N ILE A 78 8.69 1.47 20.94
CA ILE A 78 9.10 0.21 21.56
C ILE A 78 8.32 0.00 22.87
N PRO A 79 7.58 -1.12 23.02
CA PRO A 79 6.93 -1.47 24.29
C PRO A 79 7.97 -1.74 25.39
N GLU A 80 7.68 -1.31 26.62
CA GLU A 80 8.60 -1.48 27.77
C GLU A 80 8.96 -2.94 28.06
N ASP A 81 8.05 -3.88 27.77
CA ASP A 81 8.19 -5.32 27.99
C ASP A 81 8.60 -6.10 26.74
N ALA A 82 8.96 -5.39 25.65
CA ALA A 82 9.30 -6.03 24.39
C ALA A 82 10.60 -6.85 24.50
N GLN A 83 10.52 -8.13 24.12
CA GLN A 83 11.71 -8.93 23.85
C GLN A 83 12.19 -8.63 22.44
N LEU A 84 13.33 -7.95 22.37
CA LEU A 84 13.91 -7.45 21.14
C LEU A 84 15.21 -8.17 20.80
N GLU A 85 15.40 -8.45 19.52
CA GLU A 85 16.67 -8.86 18.96
C GLU A 85 17.25 -7.72 18.11
N PHE A 86 18.55 -7.53 18.13
CA PHE A 86 19.20 -6.54 17.26
C PHE A 86 19.60 -7.18 15.93
N LEU A 87 19.25 -6.51 14.82
CA LEU A 87 19.49 -6.97 13.46
C LEU A 87 19.97 -5.83 12.57
N VAL A 88 20.85 -6.14 11.62
CA VAL A 88 21.23 -5.22 10.54
C VAL A 88 20.75 -5.79 9.20
N ILE A 89 19.60 -5.31 8.73
CA ILE A 89 18.99 -5.76 7.47
C ILE A 89 19.78 -5.21 6.29
N GLY A 90 20.08 -6.07 5.31
CA GLY A 90 20.87 -5.71 4.12
C GLY A 90 22.30 -5.26 4.41
N GLY A 91 22.78 -5.37 5.66
CA GLY A 91 24.05 -4.79 6.10
C GLY A 91 24.04 -3.26 6.26
N THR A 92 22.88 -2.62 6.14
CA THR A 92 22.75 -1.15 6.13
C THR A 92 21.65 -0.59 7.03
N LEU A 93 20.61 -1.38 7.34
CA LEU A 93 19.49 -0.93 8.17
C LEU A 93 19.59 -1.53 9.58
N PRO A 94 20.15 -0.80 10.56
CA PRO A 94 20.13 -1.23 11.96
C PRO A 94 18.72 -1.08 12.54
N CYS A 95 18.21 -2.14 13.15
CA CYS A 95 16.89 -2.15 13.76
C CYS A 95 16.82 -3.14 14.93
N PHE A 96 15.91 -2.89 15.85
CA PHE A 96 15.44 -3.90 16.78
C PHE A 96 14.25 -4.61 16.16
N VAL A 97 14.16 -5.92 16.36
CA VAL A 97 13.07 -6.72 15.82
C VAL A 97 12.39 -7.52 16.92
N SER A 98 11.08 -7.71 16.78
CA SER A 98 10.30 -8.62 17.61
C SER A 98 9.35 -9.44 16.75
N MET A 99 9.10 -10.68 17.16
CA MET A 99 8.16 -11.55 16.48
C MET A 99 6.75 -11.36 17.05
N ASN A 100 5.84 -10.85 16.23
CA ASN A 100 4.45 -10.64 16.60
C ASN A 100 3.65 -11.92 16.39
N ARG A 101 3.61 -12.79 17.41
CA ARG A 101 2.92 -14.08 17.32
C ARG A 101 1.41 -13.98 17.07
N LYS A 102 0.77 -12.87 17.45
CA LYS A 102 -0.68 -12.67 17.27
C LYS A 102 -1.03 -12.44 15.80
N ARG A 103 -0.19 -11.68 15.10
CA ARG A 103 -0.33 -11.36 13.67
C ARG A 103 0.54 -12.24 12.78
N ASP A 104 1.23 -13.22 13.36
CA ASP A 104 2.30 -13.97 12.68
C ASP A 104 3.34 -13.06 11.98
N GLY A 105 3.48 -11.84 12.48
CA GLY A 105 4.21 -10.72 11.88
C GLY A 105 5.62 -10.56 12.46
N MET A 106 6.36 -9.62 11.89
CA MET A 106 7.62 -9.15 12.46
C MET A 106 7.54 -7.64 12.61
N ASP A 107 7.72 -7.17 13.84
CA ASP A 107 7.77 -5.75 14.17
C ASP A 107 9.23 -5.32 14.11
N LEU A 108 9.52 -4.25 13.36
CA LEU A 108 10.81 -3.63 13.23
C LEU A 108 10.75 -2.25 13.83
N TYR A 109 11.65 -1.97 14.75
CA TYR A 109 11.85 -0.66 15.33
C TYR A 109 13.13 -0.11 14.73
N CYS A 110 13.02 1.00 13.99
CA CYS A 110 14.13 1.64 13.31
C CYS A 110 14.59 2.89 14.08
N GLN A 111 15.90 3.15 14.05
CA GLN A 111 16.47 4.33 14.71
C GLN A 111 16.09 5.64 14.02
N TYR A 112 15.87 5.55 12.71
CA TYR A 112 15.36 6.64 11.87
C TYR A 112 13.83 6.67 11.89
N ASP A 113 13.24 7.60 11.14
CA ASP A 113 11.80 7.63 10.99
C ASP A 113 11.27 6.34 10.33
N ARG A 114 9.99 6.03 10.58
CA ARG A 114 9.35 4.80 10.06
C ARG A 114 9.36 4.71 8.53
N PHE A 115 9.39 5.85 7.83
CA PHE A 115 9.40 5.89 6.38
C PHE A 115 10.74 5.45 5.82
N ASP A 116 11.85 5.94 6.37
CA ASP A 116 13.20 5.53 5.99
C ASP A 116 13.41 4.03 6.30
N GLY A 117 12.90 3.57 7.45
CA GLY A 117 12.89 2.15 7.80
C GLY A 117 12.12 1.28 6.81
N LEU A 118 10.88 1.67 6.47
CA LEU A 118 10.04 0.92 5.54
C LEU A 118 10.63 0.92 4.13
N THR A 119 11.09 2.06 3.63
CA THR A 119 11.67 2.16 2.28
C THR A 119 12.98 1.39 2.15
N ALA A 120 13.82 1.35 3.19
CA ALA A 120 15.01 0.50 3.22
C ALA A 120 14.65 -0.99 3.20
N LEU A 121 13.63 -1.40 3.97
CA LEU A 121 13.13 -2.77 3.97
C LEU A 121 12.48 -3.14 2.62
N LEU A 122 11.69 -2.25 2.03
CA LEU A 122 11.12 -2.41 0.69
C LEU A 122 12.19 -2.61 -0.36
N LYS A 123 13.25 -1.78 -0.38
CA LYS A 123 14.38 -1.95 -1.31
C LYS A 123 15.01 -3.33 -1.17
N TYR A 124 15.17 -3.82 0.06
CA TYR A 124 15.67 -5.17 0.31
C TYR A 124 14.75 -6.25 -0.27
N ILE A 125 13.43 -6.14 -0.02
CA ILE A 125 12.43 -7.13 -0.48
C ILE A 125 12.28 -7.10 -1.99
N ILE A 126 12.23 -5.91 -2.60
CA ILE A 126 12.16 -5.71 -4.06
C ILE A 126 13.40 -6.29 -4.72
N ASP A 127 14.61 -6.03 -4.20
CA ASP A 127 15.82 -6.66 -4.70
C ASP A 127 15.81 -8.19 -4.50
N PHE A 128 15.25 -8.67 -3.38
CA PHE A 128 15.21 -10.10 -3.08
C PHE A 128 14.26 -10.86 -4.02
N TYR A 129 13.03 -10.36 -4.23
CA TYR A 129 11.98 -11.05 -4.99
C TYR A 129 11.75 -10.52 -6.41
N GLU A 130 12.24 -9.34 -6.73
CA GLU A 130 11.98 -8.64 -7.99
C GLU A 130 10.46 -8.48 -8.22
N LEU A 131 9.76 -7.99 -7.19
CA LEU A 131 8.31 -7.77 -7.22
C LEU A 131 7.99 -6.28 -7.34
N PRO A 132 6.93 -5.92 -8.07
CA PRO A 132 6.39 -4.58 -8.06
C PRO A 132 5.62 -4.32 -6.76
N ILE A 133 5.38 -3.04 -6.50
CA ILE A 133 4.37 -2.61 -5.54
C ILE A 133 3.04 -2.64 -6.27
N GLU A 134 2.11 -3.49 -5.87
CA GLU A 134 0.79 -3.54 -6.52
C GLU A 134 -0.16 -2.52 -5.91
N ASN A 135 -0.15 -2.49 -4.57
CA ASN A 135 -1.15 -1.77 -3.79
C ASN A 135 -0.46 -0.82 -2.81
N ILE A 136 -1.10 0.34 -2.60
CA ILE A 136 -0.70 1.26 -1.55
C ILE A 136 -1.93 1.77 -0.79
N SER A 137 -1.85 1.77 0.53
CA SER A 137 -2.78 2.44 1.43
C SER A 137 -2.02 3.54 2.18
N ILE A 138 -2.47 4.78 2.05
CA ILE A 138 -1.82 5.96 2.64
C ILE A 138 -2.83 6.76 3.48
N GLY A 139 -2.36 7.36 4.57
CA GLY A 139 -3.16 8.17 5.46
C GLY A 139 -2.29 9.06 6.36
N ALA A 140 -2.84 10.20 6.75
CA ALA A 140 -2.15 11.20 7.56
C ALA A 140 -2.28 10.99 9.09
N ASP A 141 -2.65 9.77 9.52
CA ASP A 141 -2.96 9.42 10.91
C ASP A 141 -1.83 9.71 11.90
N LYS A 142 -0.62 9.21 11.60
CA LYS A 142 0.54 9.33 12.48
C LYS A 142 1.43 10.50 12.08
N HIS A 143 1.72 10.65 10.78
CA HIS A 143 2.51 11.75 10.24
C HIS A 143 1.84 12.34 9.01
N THR A 144 1.58 13.64 9.01
CA THR A 144 0.86 14.33 7.93
C THR A 144 1.61 14.32 6.59
N LYS A 145 2.93 14.16 6.62
CA LYS A 145 3.78 14.13 5.40
C LYS A 145 3.89 12.75 4.75
N ASP A 146 3.44 11.69 5.42
CA ASP A 146 3.64 10.33 4.94
C ASP A 146 2.92 10.04 3.62
N PRO A 147 1.66 10.46 3.39
CA PRO A 147 0.97 10.23 2.11
C PRO A 147 1.77 10.73 0.91
N LYS A 148 2.25 11.98 0.99
CA LYS A 148 3.06 12.60 -0.05
C LYS A 148 4.40 11.89 -0.25
N ARG A 149 5.14 11.66 0.84
CA ARG A 149 6.44 10.95 0.78
C ARG A 149 6.29 9.55 0.18
N ALA A 150 5.25 8.82 0.58
CA ALA A 150 4.97 7.47 0.13
C ALA A 150 4.65 7.43 -1.36
N LEU A 151 3.71 8.26 -1.84
CA LEU A 151 3.40 8.32 -3.27
C LEU A 151 4.60 8.75 -4.12
N ASP A 152 5.32 9.80 -3.71
CA ASP A 152 6.49 10.25 -4.46
C ASP A 152 7.54 9.16 -4.57
N TRP A 153 7.79 8.44 -3.48
CA TRP A 153 8.74 7.35 -3.48
C TRP A 153 8.26 6.19 -4.34
N VAL A 154 7.03 5.70 -4.16
CA VAL A 154 6.49 4.58 -4.97
C VAL A 154 6.53 4.92 -6.46
N PHE A 155 6.08 6.12 -6.83
CA PHE A 155 6.07 6.56 -8.22
C PHE A 155 7.44 6.94 -8.79
N SER A 156 8.48 7.01 -7.95
CA SER A 156 9.87 7.04 -8.42
C SER A 156 10.42 5.66 -8.75
N GLN A 157 9.80 4.59 -8.25
CA GLN A 157 10.19 3.21 -8.50
C GLN A 157 9.43 2.58 -9.67
N GLN A 158 8.20 3.02 -9.94
CA GLN A 158 7.33 2.46 -10.97
C GLN A 158 6.34 3.47 -11.56
N GLU A 159 5.81 3.15 -12.74
CA GLU A 159 4.93 4.05 -13.49
C GLU A 159 3.49 4.05 -12.98
N ALA A 160 2.91 2.89 -12.67
CA ALA A 160 1.51 2.75 -12.27
C ALA A 160 1.33 1.79 -11.08
N LEU A 161 0.17 1.83 -10.43
CA LEU A 161 -0.28 0.95 -9.35
C LEU A 161 -1.56 0.23 -9.75
N ASN A 162 -1.82 -0.95 -9.19
CA ASN A 162 -3.12 -1.58 -9.34
C ASN A 162 -4.17 -0.84 -8.51
N GLU A 163 -3.86 -0.65 -7.23
CA GLU A 163 -4.80 -0.10 -6.26
C GLU A 163 -4.13 0.96 -5.39
N CYS A 164 -4.86 2.05 -5.15
CA CYS A 164 -4.45 3.10 -4.23
C CYS A 164 -5.63 3.40 -3.32
N TYR A 165 -5.41 3.33 -2.00
CA TYR A 165 -6.36 3.74 -1.00
C TYR A 165 -5.80 4.94 -0.24
N PHE A 166 -6.58 6.00 -0.13
CA PHE A 166 -6.20 7.21 0.58
C PHE A 166 -7.20 7.56 1.67
N ASP A 167 -6.72 7.60 2.90
CA ASP A 167 -7.42 8.14 4.06
C ASP A 167 -7.06 9.62 4.24
N CYS A 168 -8.02 10.50 3.97
CA CYS A 168 -7.81 11.95 3.95
C CYS A 168 -8.32 12.66 5.21
N ASP A 169 -8.62 11.93 6.28
CA ASP A 169 -9.23 12.47 7.51
C ASP A 169 -8.48 13.67 8.11
N ARG A 170 -7.16 13.74 7.88
CA ARG A 170 -6.28 14.80 8.39
C ARG A 170 -5.58 15.60 7.29
N SER A 171 -6.04 15.48 6.05
CA SER A 171 -5.41 16.14 4.92
C SER A 171 -6.09 17.45 4.55
N SER A 172 -5.29 18.44 4.14
CA SER A 172 -5.84 19.71 3.63
C SER A 172 -6.30 19.58 2.17
N ASP A 173 -7.10 20.53 1.71
CA ASP A 173 -7.54 20.63 0.31
C ASP A 173 -6.35 20.68 -0.66
N GLU A 174 -5.26 21.38 -0.31
CA GLU A 174 -4.04 21.43 -1.13
C GLU A 174 -3.30 20.09 -1.17
N GLU A 175 -3.29 19.34 -0.08
CA GLU A 175 -2.70 18.01 -0.03
C GLU A 175 -3.52 17.04 -0.89
N LEU A 176 -4.85 17.07 -0.75
CA LEU A 176 -5.78 16.30 -1.59
C LEU A 176 -5.57 16.59 -3.07
N GLN A 177 -5.51 17.86 -3.45
CA GLN A 177 -5.26 18.27 -4.83
C GLN A 177 -3.92 17.74 -5.33
N TYR A 178 -2.85 17.93 -4.57
CA TYR A 178 -1.53 17.40 -4.92
C TYR A 178 -1.53 15.88 -5.11
N LEU A 179 -2.21 15.14 -4.23
CA LEU A 179 -2.26 13.68 -4.30
C LEU A 179 -3.04 13.22 -5.53
N PHE A 180 -4.17 13.84 -5.84
CA PHE A 180 -4.92 13.52 -7.06
C PHE A 180 -4.14 13.88 -8.32
N ASP A 181 -3.48 15.03 -8.36
CA ASP A 181 -2.63 15.42 -9.49
C ASP A 181 -1.46 14.44 -9.67
N ARG A 182 -0.91 13.94 -8.56
CA ARG A 182 0.20 12.98 -8.59
C ARG A 182 -0.23 11.59 -9.02
N ILE A 183 -1.43 11.16 -8.58
CA ILE A 183 -2.04 9.89 -8.95
C ILE A 183 -2.45 9.94 -10.43
N GLY A 184 -3.17 10.97 -10.87
CA GLY A 184 -3.65 11.10 -12.25
C GLY A 184 -4.28 9.79 -12.75
N ASN A 185 -3.81 9.33 -13.92
CA ASN A 185 -4.22 8.06 -14.54
C ASN A 185 -3.28 6.88 -14.20
N ARG A 186 -2.54 6.96 -13.09
CA ARG A 186 -1.49 5.99 -12.70
C ARG A 186 -2.00 4.89 -11.78
N VAL A 187 -3.32 4.76 -11.60
CA VAL A 187 -3.97 3.69 -10.83
C VAL A 187 -4.92 2.94 -11.76
N GLU A 188 -4.63 1.67 -11.99
CA GLU A 188 -5.25 0.90 -13.09
C GLU A 188 -6.58 0.24 -12.72
N LYS A 189 -6.81 -0.12 -11.45
CA LYS A 189 -7.99 -0.92 -11.05
C LYS A 189 -8.89 -0.22 -10.05
N PHE A 190 -8.31 0.31 -8.98
CA PHE A 190 -9.10 0.86 -7.89
C PHE A 190 -8.42 2.03 -7.20
N LEU A 191 -9.09 3.19 -7.23
CA LEU A 191 -8.76 4.34 -6.38
C LEU A 191 -9.87 4.47 -5.32
N GLY A 192 -9.52 4.22 -4.06
CA GLY A 192 -10.39 4.44 -2.91
C GLY A 192 -9.98 5.71 -2.17
N VAL A 193 -10.94 6.56 -1.84
CA VAL A 193 -10.72 7.75 -1.01
C VAL A 193 -11.72 7.73 0.13
N LEU A 194 -11.22 7.70 1.36
CA LEU A 194 -12.02 7.88 2.57
C LEU A 194 -11.93 9.34 2.99
N MET A 195 -13.08 10.02 2.97
CA MET A 195 -13.20 11.41 3.42
C MET A 195 -14.07 11.48 4.67
N THR A 196 -13.55 12.08 5.73
CA THR A 196 -14.36 12.57 6.86
C THR A 196 -14.52 14.09 6.79
N SER A 197 -15.25 14.65 7.76
CA SER A 197 -15.81 16.01 7.80
C SER A 197 -14.83 17.19 7.71
N ASN A 198 -13.53 16.96 7.49
CA ASN A 198 -12.50 18.00 7.47
C ASN A 198 -12.19 18.55 6.06
N VAL A 199 -12.73 17.93 5.00
CA VAL A 199 -12.63 18.48 3.65
C VAL A 199 -13.48 19.74 3.57
N GLY A 200 -12.93 20.83 3.00
CA GLY A 200 -13.67 22.07 2.86
C GLY A 200 -14.99 21.86 2.11
N GLU A 201 -16.09 22.46 2.58
CA GLU A 201 -17.41 22.35 1.93
C GLU A 201 -17.40 22.73 0.43
N ASN A 202 -16.40 23.52 0.05
CA ASN A 202 -16.18 24.02 -1.30
C ASN A 202 -15.06 23.31 -2.07
N PHE A 203 -14.48 22.23 -1.55
CA PHE A 203 -13.47 21.47 -2.28
C PHE A 203 -14.08 20.89 -3.55
N ARG A 204 -13.41 21.09 -4.69
CA ARG A 204 -13.81 20.58 -6.00
C ARG A 204 -12.57 20.06 -6.71
N TYR A 205 -12.64 18.84 -7.21
CA TYR A 205 -11.60 18.23 -8.05
C TYR A 205 -12.24 17.64 -9.31
N THR A 206 -11.62 17.85 -10.47
CA THR A 206 -12.14 17.36 -11.76
C THR A 206 -11.23 16.24 -12.26
N PHE A 207 -11.79 15.03 -12.36
CA PHE A 207 -11.11 13.91 -13.02
C PHE A 207 -11.38 13.95 -14.53
N SER A 208 -10.38 13.60 -15.34
CA SER A 208 -10.53 13.31 -16.76
C SER A 208 -10.31 11.82 -16.97
N ASN A 209 -11.36 11.06 -17.27
CA ASN A 209 -11.30 9.61 -17.49
C ASN A 209 -11.57 9.26 -18.96
N GLU A 210 -10.98 8.16 -19.45
CA GLU A 210 -11.09 7.71 -20.85
C GLU A 210 -11.96 6.45 -21.06
N ASP A 211 -12.46 5.75 -20.02
CA ASP A 211 -13.04 4.39 -20.18
C ASP A 211 -14.50 4.16 -19.68
N GLU A 212 -15.25 3.45 -20.54
CA GLU A 212 -16.69 3.13 -20.51
C GLU A 212 -17.03 1.84 -19.71
N THR A 213 -17.21 1.89 -18.39
CA THR A 213 -17.76 0.73 -17.64
C THR A 213 -18.94 1.08 -16.73
N GLU A 214 -20.02 0.31 -16.85
CA GLU A 214 -21.32 0.53 -16.19
C GLU A 214 -21.34 -0.01 -14.74
N ARG A 215 -21.86 0.79 -13.79
CA ARG A 215 -22.07 0.40 -12.38
C ARG A 215 -23.38 0.98 -11.83
N ARG A 216 -24.14 0.22 -11.03
CA ARG A 216 -25.42 0.64 -10.40
C ARG A 216 -25.25 1.10 -8.95
N PHE A 217 -25.99 2.13 -8.51
CA PHE A 217 -25.87 2.78 -7.18
C PHE A 217 -27.22 3.28 -6.61
N THR A 218 -27.27 3.54 -5.29
CA THR A 218 -28.50 3.77 -4.50
C THR A 218 -28.70 5.19 -3.91
N PHE A 219 -27.68 6.06 -3.87
CA PHE A 219 -27.82 7.46 -3.39
C PHE A 219 -26.82 8.39 -4.11
N SER A 220 -27.27 9.59 -4.53
CA SER A 220 -26.44 10.61 -5.21
C SER A 220 -26.74 12.04 -4.78
N TYR A 221 -25.73 12.90 -4.85
CA TYR A 221 -25.80 14.36 -4.71
C TYR A 221 -25.48 15.03 -6.03
N GLU A 222 -26.13 16.14 -6.37
CA GLU A 222 -25.96 16.82 -7.66
C GLU A 222 -25.17 18.13 -7.52
N LEU A 223 -24.26 18.36 -8.46
CA LEU A 223 -23.51 19.60 -8.62
C LEU A 223 -23.82 20.16 -10.01
N THR A 224 -24.27 21.42 -10.10
CA THR A 224 -24.58 22.06 -11.38
C THR A 224 -23.63 23.22 -11.65
N ARG A 225 -23.04 23.27 -12.84
CA ARG A 225 -22.23 24.41 -13.32
C ARG A 225 -23.11 25.48 -13.97
N TYR A 226 -22.57 26.70 -14.09
CA TYR A 226 -23.24 27.83 -14.74
C TYR A 226 -23.57 27.61 -16.23
N ASP A 227 -22.88 26.68 -16.88
CA ASP A 227 -23.13 26.27 -18.27
C ASP A 227 -24.21 25.18 -18.40
N GLY A 228 -24.81 24.75 -17.28
CA GLY A 228 -25.84 23.72 -17.25
C GLY A 228 -25.32 22.29 -17.12
N THR A 229 -24.00 22.08 -17.06
CA THR A 229 -23.40 20.75 -16.83
C THR A 229 -23.72 20.25 -15.42
N ILE A 230 -24.21 19.01 -15.31
CA ILE A 230 -24.56 18.38 -14.03
C ILE A 230 -23.52 17.30 -13.71
N ALA A 231 -23.05 17.22 -12.47
CA ALA A 231 -22.26 16.11 -11.96
C ALA A 231 -22.97 15.44 -10.79
N SER A 232 -23.14 14.12 -10.84
CA SER A 232 -23.73 13.31 -9.79
C SER A 232 -22.62 12.65 -8.97
N VAL A 233 -22.52 13.02 -7.69
CA VAL A 233 -21.63 12.41 -6.69
C VAL A 233 -22.40 11.31 -5.97
N LEU A 234 -22.02 10.06 -6.23
CA LEU A 234 -22.64 8.84 -5.74
C LEU A 234 -21.93 8.40 -4.46
N LEU A 235 -22.63 8.31 -3.34
CA LEU A 235 -22.06 7.88 -2.06
C LEU A 235 -22.46 6.42 -1.78
N GLY A 236 -21.46 5.54 -1.71
CA GLY A 236 -21.57 4.22 -1.10
C GLY A 236 -21.25 4.27 0.39
N ASN A 237 -21.47 3.15 1.10
CA ASN A 237 -21.28 3.07 2.56
C ASN A 237 -19.88 3.48 3.06
N ARG A 238 -18.84 3.48 2.19
CA ARG A 238 -17.44 3.86 2.51
C ARG A 238 -16.62 4.41 1.32
N SER A 239 -17.25 4.79 0.23
CA SER A 239 -16.57 5.30 -0.98
C SER A 239 -17.53 6.16 -1.78
N PHE A 240 -17.05 7.07 -2.61
CA PHE A 240 -17.90 7.79 -3.55
C PHE A 240 -17.39 7.68 -5.00
N CYS A 241 -18.29 7.86 -5.95
CA CYS A 241 -18.03 7.95 -7.38
C CYS A 241 -18.62 9.26 -7.91
N MET A 242 -18.06 9.87 -8.94
CA MET A 242 -18.60 11.09 -9.55
C MET A 242 -18.80 10.87 -11.05
N CYS A 243 -20.02 11.08 -11.53
CA CYS A 243 -20.40 11.01 -12.95
C CYS A 243 -20.73 12.42 -13.45
N VAL A 244 -20.28 12.81 -14.63
CA VAL A 244 -20.54 14.14 -15.22
C VAL A 244 -21.41 13.97 -16.46
N TRP A 245 -22.38 14.87 -16.66
CA TRP A 245 -23.42 14.80 -17.68
C TRP A 245 -23.34 15.96 -18.69
N PRO A 246 -23.61 15.73 -19.99
CA PRO A 246 -23.94 14.44 -20.59
C PRO A 246 -22.79 13.43 -20.48
N ASP A 247 -23.12 12.15 -20.41
CA ASP A 247 -22.12 11.08 -20.35
C ASP A 247 -21.35 10.96 -21.69
N PHE A 248 -20.40 10.04 -21.77
CA PHE A 248 -19.59 9.84 -22.98
C PHE A 248 -20.42 9.43 -24.22
N ASP A 249 -21.64 8.90 -24.03
CA ASP A 249 -22.60 8.58 -25.08
C ASP A 249 -23.48 9.78 -25.47
N GLY A 250 -23.32 10.94 -24.82
CA GLY A 250 -24.15 12.12 -25.01
C GLY A 250 -25.52 12.05 -24.33
N LYS A 251 -25.75 11.10 -23.42
CA LYS A 251 -27.02 10.97 -22.69
C LYS A 251 -27.11 12.04 -21.61
N LEU A 252 -28.24 12.73 -21.57
CA LEU A 252 -28.54 13.80 -20.63
C LEU A 252 -29.14 13.25 -19.33
N TYR A 253 -28.90 13.97 -18.23
CA TYR A 253 -29.53 13.72 -16.93
C TYR A 253 -30.92 14.40 -16.84
N PRO A 254 -31.91 13.83 -16.13
CA PRO A 254 -31.91 12.49 -15.53
C PRO A 254 -32.09 11.41 -16.59
N VAL A 255 -31.39 10.28 -16.42
CA VAL A 255 -31.71 9.07 -17.19
C VAL A 255 -33.12 8.68 -16.77
N GLN A 256 -34.10 8.87 -17.66
CA GLN A 256 -35.49 8.50 -17.40
C GLN A 256 -35.51 7.08 -16.85
N GLU A 257 -36.13 6.89 -15.67
CA GLU A 257 -36.26 5.58 -15.05
C GLU A 257 -36.81 4.62 -16.11
N LEU A 258 -36.03 3.58 -16.43
CA LEU A 258 -36.55 2.47 -17.22
C LEU A 258 -37.69 1.88 -16.40
N GLU A 259 -38.93 2.17 -16.83
CA GLU A 259 -40.10 1.40 -16.42
C GLU A 259 -39.80 -0.09 -16.64
N GLU A 260 -40.22 -0.90 -15.64
CA GLU A 260 -39.90 -2.32 -15.43
C GLU A 260 -39.79 -3.23 -16.67
#